data_AF-A0A1V6NW06-F1
#
_entry.id   AF-A0A1V6NW06-F1
#
_cell.length_a   1.000
_cell.length_b   1.000
_cell.length_c   1.000
_cell.angle_alpha   90.00
_cell.angle_beta   90.00
_cell.angle_gamma   90.00
#
_symmetry.space_group_name_H-M   'P 1'
#
loop_
_entity.id
_entity.type
_entity.pdbx_description
1 polymer ?
#
loop_
_entity_poly.entity_id
_entity_poly.type
_entity_poly.pdbx_seq_one_letter_code
_entity_poly.pdbx_strand_id
1 'polypeptide(L)'
;MLRQERGNRPPATGVRLRFYTDLSSVRCPYSLDFQKFPERINMASQALQSLKRFTTCDIGDALVKLKHPYGGFLDGLKMFSPNPGTSIYGPAVTVKMVETNSPCPSPPVHFADANKEGHIMYIQQPKGLPSACWGGLMSTRAQKLGALGVIIDGRMRDTQEHRDIQFPVFARGTSVLGSNTFTRASEINVPLQFRGDLWIHPNDIMVGDENGVVAVPPSLVEQVVELCQDRFEIDEKTFAALRAGEPMGPTIKKLRK
;
A
#
# COMPACT_ATOMS: atom_id res chain seq x y z
N MET A 1 -39.51 -62.60 14.70
CA MET A 1 -39.48 -63.32 13.40
C MET A 1 -39.54 -62.28 12.30
N LEU A 2 -38.77 -62.49 11.23
CA LEU A 2 -38.77 -61.78 9.93
C LEU A 2 -37.86 -60.54 9.79
N ARG A 3 -36.79 -60.79 9.01
CA ARG A 3 -35.85 -59.90 8.35
C ARG A 3 -36.58 -58.85 7.50
N GLN A 4 -36.03 -57.64 7.43
CA GLN A 4 -36.22 -56.74 6.29
C GLN A 4 -34.85 -56.36 5.71
N GLU A 5 -34.82 -56.34 4.38
CA GLU A 5 -33.64 -56.41 3.54
C GLU A 5 -32.94 -55.06 3.39
N ARG A 6 -31.61 -55.10 3.32
CA ARG A 6 -30.75 -53.96 3.01
C ARG A 6 -30.77 -53.71 1.51
N GLY A 7 -31.34 -52.58 1.11
CA GLY A 7 -31.27 -52.04 -0.24
C GLY A 7 -29.84 -51.59 -0.59
N ASN A 8 -29.35 -52.15 -1.68
CA ASN A 8 -28.05 -51.95 -2.31
C ASN A 8 -27.99 -50.57 -3.01
N ARG A 9 -26.96 -49.75 -2.75
CA ARG A 9 -26.57 -48.61 -3.60
C ARG A 9 -25.10 -48.76 -4.03
N PRO A 10 -24.78 -48.54 -5.32
CA PRO A 10 -23.45 -48.77 -5.90
C PRO A 10 -22.42 -47.69 -5.51
N PRO A 11 -21.11 -47.93 -5.72
CA PRO A 11 -20.04 -47.08 -5.21
C PRO A 11 -19.96 -45.75 -5.99
N ALA A 12 -19.85 -44.64 -5.25
CA ALA A 12 -19.57 -43.34 -5.83
C ALA A 12 -18.15 -43.34 -6.40
N THR A 13 -18.08 -43.27 -7.74
CA THR A 13 -16.88 -43.08 -8.54
C THR A 13 -16.20 -41.75 -8.18
N GLY A 14 -14.89 -41.83 -7.95
CA GLY A 14 -14.06 -40.68 -7.63
C GLY A 14 -13.96 -39.71 -8.80
N VAL A 15 -14.37 -38.46 -8.57
CA VAL A 15 -13.97 -37.30 -9.37
C VAL A 15 -12.99 -36.51 -8.51
N ARG A 16 -11.71 -36.73 -8.77
CA ARG A 16 -10.59 -36.03 -8.14
C ARG A 16 -10.48 -34.66 -8.81
N LEU A 17 -11.16 -33.65 -8.28
CA LEU A 17 -10.97 -32.25 -8.70
C LEU A 17 -9.57 -31.79 -8.27
N ARG A 18 -8.60 -31.93 -9.18
CA ARG A 18 -7.30 -31.27 -9.07
C ARG A 18 -7.49 -29.80 -9.43
N PHE A 19 -7.68 -28.95 -8.44
CA PHE A 19 -7.35 -27.53 -8.55
C PHE A 19 -5.99 -27.31 -7.89
N TYR A 20 -4.94 -27.58 -8.65
CA TYR A 20 -3.61 -27.02 -8.38
C TYR A 20 -3.41 -25.91 -9.41
N THR A 21 -3.86 -24.69 -9.09
CA THR A 21 -3.30 -23.51 -9.75
C THR A 21 -1.98 -23.22 -9.06
N ASP A 22 -0.94 -23.70 -9.71
CA ASP A 22 0.46 -23.45 -9.43
C ASP A 22 0.76 -21.95 -9.36
N LEU A 23 0.78 -21.40 -8.13
CA LEU A 23 1.19 -20.03 -7.83
C LEU A 23 2.74 -19.87 -7.81
N SER A 24 3.51 -20.89 -8.18
CA SER A 24 4.98 -20.83 -8.17
C SER A 24 5.61 -20.16 -9.41
N SER A 25 4.80 -19.77 -10.39
CA SER A 25 5.28 -19.28 -11.69
C SER A 25 5.24 -17.76 -11.89
N VAL A 26 4.75 -16.97 -10.93
CA VAL A 26 4.91 -15.50 -10.97
C VAL A 26 6.32 -15.15 -10.49
N ARG A 27 7.32 -15.39 -11.35
CA ARG A 27 8.66 -14.83 -11.15
C ARG A 27 8.56 -13.31 -11.33
N CYS A 28 9.07 -12.57 -10.35
CA CYS A 28 9.31 -11.14 -10.51
C CYS A 28 10.14 -10.93 -11.79
N PRO A 29 9.65 -10.17 -12.79
CA PRO A 29 10.38 -9.95 -14.04
C PRO A 29 11.65 -9.11 -13.86
N TYR A 30 11.90 -8.58 -12.66
CA TYR A 30 13.13 -7.89 -12.28
C TYR A 30 14.08 -8.80 -11.49
N SER A 31 14.48 -9.94 -12.06
CA SER A 31 15.59 -10.75 -11.54
C SER A 31 16.97 -10.17 -11.90
N LEU A 32 17.06 -8.86 -12.10
CA LEU A 32 18.31 -8.13 -12.28
C LEU A 32 18.77 -7.67 -10.90
N ASP A 33 19.81 -8.34 -10.38
CA ASP A 33 20.62 -7.96 -9.22
C ASP A 33 19.87 -7.49 -7.96
N PHE A 34 19.37 -8.46 -7.18
CA PHE A 34 18.91 -8.26 -5.78
C PHE A 34 19.97 -7.63 -4.84
N GLN A 35 21.21 -7.42 -5.30
CA GLN A 35 22.33 -6.92 -4.51
C GLN A 35 22.62 -5.42 -4.66
N LYS A 36 21.83 -4.65 -5.41
CA LYS A 36 22.04 -3.19 -5.55
C LYS A 36 20.77 -2.38 -5.38
N PHE A 37 20.08 -2.55 -4.24
CA PHE A 37 19.25 -1.44 -3.76
C PHE A 37 20.19 -0.37 -3.19
N PRO A 38 20.06 0.90 -3.59
CA PRO A 38 20.92 1.95 -3.06
C PRO A 38 20.76 2.00 -1.53
N GLU A 39 21.83 1.64 -0.80
CA GLU A 39 21.84 1.58 0.66
C GLU A 39 21.60 2.93 1.34
N ARG A 40 21.56 4.03 0.58
CA ARG A 40 21.25 5.37 1.08
C ARG A 40 20.34 6.12 0.12
N ILE A 41 19.07 6.22 0.49
CA ILE A 41 18.23 7.32 0.02
C ILE A 41 18.71 8.57 0.75
N ASN A 42 19.24 9.54 0.00
CA ASN A 42 19.47 10.86 0.57
C ASN A 42 18.12 11.57 0.69
N MET A 43 17.46 11.42 1.83
CA MET A 43 16.19 12.10 2.15
C MET A 43 16.30 13.64 2.08
N ALA A 44 17.52 14.19 2.04
CA ALA A 44 17.78 15.60 1.82
C ALA A 44 17.93 15.97 0.34
N SER A 45 17.67 15.06 -0.60
CA SER A 45 17.68 15.41 -2.02
C SER A 45 16.57 16.42 -2.32
N GLN A 46 16.90 17.41 -3.13
CA GLN A 46 15.97 18.47 -3.53
C GLN A 46 14.73 17.91 -4.23
N ALA A 47 14.87 16.79 -4.95
CA ALA A 47 13.77 16.11 -5.63
C ALA A 47 12.75 15.55 -4.63
N LEU A 48 13.19 14.87 -3.55
CA LEU A 48 12.28 14.36 -2.53
C LEU A 48 11.54 15.49 -1.79
N GLN A 49 12.23 16.60 -1.52
CA GLN A 49 11.58 17.77 -0.93
C GLN A 49 10.54 18.40 -1.87
N SER A 50 10.83 18.44 -3.18
CA SER A 50 9.92 18.99 -4.18
C SER A 50 8.68 18.11 -4.36
N LEU A 51 8.81 16.79 -4.21
CA LEU A 51 7.71 15.84 -4.33
C LEU A 51 6.59 16.10 -3.30
N LYS A 52 6.91 16.67 -2.13
CA LYS A 52 5.93 17.06 -1.09
C LYS A 52 4.92 18.13 -1.54
N ARG A 53 5.20 18.85 -2.63
CA ARG A 53 4.32 19.91 -3.15
C ARG A 53 3.15 19.37 -3.98
N PHE A 54 3.25 18.12 -4.42
CA PHE A 54 2.30 17.50 -5.33
C PHE A 54 1.35 16.58 -4.60
N THR A 55 0.12 16.49 -5.11
CA THR A 55 -0.91 15.59 -4.56
C THR A 55 -0.67 14.15 -5.01
N THR A 56 -1.33 13.18 -4.37
CA THR A 56 -1.28 11.80 -4.84
C THR A 56 -1.82 11.66 -6.28
N CYS A 57 -2.80 12.49 -6.68
CA CYS A 57 -3.33 12.53 -8.03
C CYS A 57 -2.27 12.95 -9.06
N ASP A 58 -1.52 14.03 -8.78
CA ASP A 58 -0.46 14.53 -9.68
C ASP A 58 0.64 13.49 -9.87
N ILE A 59 1.04 12.85 -8.77
CA ILE A 59 2.09 11.82 -8.74
C ILE A 59 1.62 10.56 -9.49
N GLY A 60 0.37 10.15 -9.28
CA GLY A 60 -0.23 9.01 -9.97
C GLY A 60 -0.28 9.21 -11.48
N ASP A 61 -0.71 10.39 -11.94
CA ASP A 61 -0.73 10.74 -13.36
C ASP A 61 0.68 10.74 -13.99
N ALA A 62 1.67 11.27 -13.27
CA ALA A 62 3.07 11.23 -13.71
C ALA A 62 3.57 9.77 -13.85
N LEU A 63 3.29 8.92 -12.87
CA LEU A 63 3.66 7.50 -12.92
C LEU A 63 2.95 6.73 -14.04
N VAL A 64 1.69 7.06 -14.35
CA VAL A 64 0.99 6.51 -15.52
C VAL A 64 1.71 6.88 -16.81
N LYS A 65 2.16 8.14 -16.95
CA LYS A 65 2.95 8.59 -18.12
C LYS A 65 4.29 7.87 -18.22
N LEU A 66 4.92 7.55 -17.08
CA LEU A 66 6.13 6.74 -16.99
C LEU A 66 5.89 5.23 -17.18
N LYS A 67 4.64 4.81 -17.42
CA LYS A 67 4.23 3.40 -17.57
C LYS A 67 4.57 2.55 -16.34
N HIS A 68 4.64 3.18 -15.16
CA HIS A 68 4.79 2.45 -13.92
C HIS A 68 3.48 1.69 -13.60
N PRO A 69 3.53 0.44 -13.12
CA PRO A 69 2.35 -0.38 -12.86
C PRO A 69 1.27 0.35 -12.06
N TYR A 70 0.06 0.40 -12.61
CA TYR A 70 -1.12 1.03 -12.01
C TYR A 70 -0.91 2.49 -11.53
N GLY A 71 0.08 3.21 -12.08
CA GLY A 71 0.42 4.55 -11.62
C GLY A 71 0.91 4.59 -10.17
N GLY A 72 1.39 3.46 -9.62
CA GLY A 72 1.79 3.33 -8.22
C GLY A 72 0.63 3.43 -7.23
N PHE A 73 -0.61 3.51 -7.70
CA PHE A 73 -1.79 3.72 -6.86
C PHE A 73 -2.16 2.46 -6.06
N LEU A 74 -2.28 2.61 -4.75
CA LEU A 74 -2.66 1.55 -3.83
C LEU A 74 -4.17 1.57 -3.59
N ASP A 75 -4.90 1.03 -4.56
CA ASP A 75 -6.36 1.08 -4.60
C ASP A 75 -7.05 0.39 -3.42
N GLY A 76 -8.16 1.00 -3.00
CA GLY A 76 -8.99 0.51 -1.89
C GLY A 76 -8.45 0.84 -0.50
N LEU A 77 -7.34 1.57 -0.39
CA LEU A 77 -6.87 2.16 0.86
C LEU A 77 -7.55 3.52 1.10
N LYS A 78 -8.03 3.72 2.32
CA LYS A 78 -8.69 4.96 2.77
C LYS A 78 -8.06 5.46 4.05
N MET A 79 -8.03 6.78 4.23
CA MET A 79 -7.59 7.41 5.47
C MET A 79 -8.67 7.27 6.56
N PHE A 80 -8.34 6.63 7.68
CA PHE A 80 -9.27 6.40 8.81
C PHE A 80 -9.06 7.36 9.98
N SER A 81 -7.84 7.90 10.11
CA SER A 81 -7.47 8.91 11.09
C SER A 81 -7.08 10.22 10.38
N PRO A 82 -8.05 10.98 9.85
CA PRO A 82 -7.79 12.25 9.20
C PRO A 82 -7.78 13.41 10.20
N ASN A 83 -6.79 14.30 10.07
CA ASN A 83 -6.98 15.73 10.35
C ASN A 83 -7.13 16.48 9.02
N PRO A 84 -7.85 17.62 8.97
CA PRO A 84 -7.91 18.44 7.75
C PRO A 84 -6.51 18.74 7.20
N GLY A 85 -6.28 18.44 5.93
CA GLY A 85 -4.98 18.65 5.28
C GLY A 85 -3.89 17.63 5.65
N THR A 86 -4.23 16.49 6.28
CA THR A 86 -3.26 15.43 6.57
C THR A 86 -2.71 14.86 5.26
N SER A 87 -1.41 15.00 5.07
CA SER A 87 -0.64 14.27 4.07
C SER A 87 0.56 13.62 4.73
N ILE A 88 0.91 12.43 4.26
CA ILE A 88 2.10 11.70 4.67
C ILE A 88 3.03 11.52 3.48
N TYR A 89 4.32 11.65 3.74
CA TYR A 89 5.36 11.53 2.74
C TYR A 89 6.61 10.93 3.37
N GLY A 90 7.04 9.76 2.94
CA GLY A 90 8.26 9.16 3.47
C GLY A 90 8.56 7.75 2.97
N PRO A 91 9.79 7.28 3.19
CA PRO A 91 10.23 5.94 2.81
C PRO A 91 9.48 4.84 3.56
N ALA A 92 9.20 3.74 2.85
CA ALA A 92 8.49 2.59 3.38
C ALA A 92 9.35 1.72 4.30
N VAL A 93 8.82 1.37 5.47
CA VAL A 93 9.23 0.18 6.25
C VAL A 93 8.19 -0.90 5.98
N THR A 94 8.55 -1.94 5.25
CA THR A 94 7.59 -2.97 4.84
C THR A 94 7.47 -4.09 5.88
N VAL A 95 6.25 -4.59 6.10
CA VAL A 95 5.96 -5.69 7.03
C VAL A 95 5.05 -6.70 6.36
N LYS A 96 5.50 -7.96 6.30
CA LYS A 96 4.72 -9.09 5.81
C LYS A 96 3.99 -9.75 6.97
N MET A 97 2.66 -9.76 6.93
CA MET A 97 1.86 -10.58 7.82
C MET A 97 1.53 -11.91 7.14
N VAL A 98 1.41 -12.96 7.96
CA VAL A 98 0.98 -14.30 7.56
C VAL A 98 -0.11 -14.78 8.51
N GLU A 99 -0.83 -15.83 8.14
CA GLU A 99 -1.74 -16.49 9.08
C GLU A 99 -0.94 -17.08 10.25
N THR A 100 -1.52 -17.11 11.45
CA THR A 100 -0.81 -17.51 12.68
C THR A 100 -0.13 -18.88 12.54
N ASN A 101 -0.78 -19.84 11.86
CA ASN A 101 -0.31 -21.21 11.70
C ASN A 101 0.61 -21.43 10.48
N SER A 102 0.92 -20.38 9.70
CA SER A 102 1.80 -20.53 8.54
C SER A 102 3.24 -20.90 8.96
N PRO A 103 3.93 -21.82 8.25
CA PRO A 103 5.30 -22.23 8.56
C PRO A 103 6.32 -21.20 8.04
N CYS A 104 6.19 -19.97 8.50
CA CYS A 104 7.05 -18.85 8.14
C CYS A 104 7.88 -18.38 9.34
N PRO A 105 9.03 -17.72 9.16
CA PRO A 105 9.80 -17.17 10.27
C PRO A 105 8.98 -16.16 11.09
N SER A 106 9.47 -15.84 12.29
CA SER A 106 8.98 -14.69 13.06
C SER A 106 10.10 -13.66 13.15
N PRO A 107 9.79 -12.35 13.08
CA PRO A 107 10.81 -11.33 13.23
C PRO A 107 11.42 -11.36 14.65
N PRO A 108 12.68 -10.94 14.81
CA PRO A 108 13.36 -10.97 16.12
C PRO A 108 12.81 -9.94 17.12
N VAL A 109 12.07 -8.95 16.63
CA VAL A 109 11.43 -7.90 17.42
C VAL A 109 9.97 -7.76 17.01
N HIS A 110 9.15 -7.18 17.89
CA HIS A 110 7.78 -6.84 17.52
C HIS A 110 7.81 -5.82 16.38
N PHE A 111 7.04 -6.05 15.31
CA PHE A 111 7.17 -5.25 14.09
C PHE A 111 6.82 -3.76 14.28
N ALA A 112 5.99 -3.41 15.27
CA ALA A 112 5.77 -2.01 15.64
C ALA A 112 7.04 -1.30 16.11
N ASP A 113 8.03 -2.01 16.65
CA ASP A 113 9.34 -1.46 17.03
C ASP A 113 10.29 -1.27 15.85
N ALA A 114 9.96 -1.80 14.67
CA ALA A 114 10.74 -1.58 13.46
C ALA A 114 10.42 -0.25 12.76
N ASN A 115 9.47 0.53 13.29
CA ASN A 115 9.24 1.90 12.85
C ASN A 115 10.52 2.73 12.99
N LYS A 116 10.73 3.64 12.04
CA LYS A 116 11.87 4.55 12.01
C LYS A 116 11.38 5.97 11.91
N GLU A 117 12.17 6.89 12.48
CA GLU A 117 11.91 8.31 12.37
C GLU A 117 11.84 8.73 10.89
N GLY A 118 10.81 9.51 10.54
CA GLY A 118 10.61 10.01 9.17
C GLY A 118 10.19 8.94 8.15
N HIS A 119 9.88 7.71 8.57
CA HIS A 119 9.43 6.64 7.69
C HIS A 119 7.93 6.38 7.84
N ILE A 120 7.36 5.68 6.86
CA ILE A 120 5.97 5.22 6.86
C ILE A 120 5.98 3.69 6.86
N MET A 121 5.24 3.08 7.79
CA MET A 121 5.13 1.62 7.81
C MET A 121 4.08 1.16 6.79
N TYR A 122 4.46 0.24 5.91
CA TYR A 122 3.56 -0.42 4.98
C TYR A 122 3.37 -1.88 5.39
N ILE A 123 2.14 -2.30 5.67
CA ILE A 123 1.81 -3.64 6.17
C ILE A 123 0.97 -4.37 5.13
N GLN A 124 1.41 -5.55 4.72
CA GLN A 124 0.60 -6.45 3.90
C GLN A 124 -0.02 -7.56 4.75
N GLN A 125 -1.35 -7.54 4.85
CA GLN A 125 -2.13 -8.59 5.49
C GLN A 125 -2.60 -9.64 4.48
N PRO A 126 -2.67 -10.93 4.82
CA PRO A 126 -3.36 -11.91 4.00
C PRO A 126 -4.80 -11.45 3.72
N LYS A 127 -5.24 -11.61 2.47
CA LYS A 127 -6.56 -11.13 2.02
C LYS A 127 -7.67 -11.97 2.65
N GLY A 128 -8.84 -11.37 2.83
CA GLY A 128 -10.05 -12.08 3.28
C GLY A 128 -10.17 -12.30 4.80
N LEU A 129 -9.13 -12.03 5.59
CA LEU A 129 -9.16 -12.30 7.04
C LEU A 129 -10.02 -11.31 7.83
N PRO A 130 -10.90 -11.75 8.74
CA PRO A 130 -11.84 -10.85 9.42
C PRO A 130 -11.17 -9.95 10.47
N SER A 131 -9.90 -10.15 10.81
CA SER A 131 -9.18 -9.45 11.86
C SER A 131 -8.42 -8.22 11.40
N ALA A 132 -8.15 -7.32 12.33
CA ALA A 132 -7.18 -6.23 12.19
C ALA A 132 -5.77 -6.69 12.56
N CYS A 133 -4.77 -6.18 11.85
CA CYS A 133 -3.35 -6.38 12.17
C CYS A 133 -2.69 -5.17 12.86
N TRP A 134 -3.43 -4.07 13.01
CA TRP A 134 -2.96 -2.82 13.61
C TRP A 134 -4.03 -2.19 14.52
N GLY A 135 -3.61 -1.66 15.68
CA GLY A 135 -4.47 -1.04 16.69
C GLY A 135 -3.77 0.14 17.40
N GLY A 136 -4.45 0.80 18.33
CA GLY A 136 -4.02 2.10 18.85
C GLY A 136 -2.71 2.06 19.66
N LEU A 137 -2.44 0.96 20.36
CA LEU A 137 -1.14 0.72 21.02
C LEU A 137 0.04 0.79 20.03
N MET A 138 -0.16 0.28 18.82
CA MET A 138 0.89 0.23 17.80
C MET A 138 1.12 1.59 17.17
N SER A 139 0.05 2.37 16.96
CA SER A 139 0.17 3.78 16.55
C SER A 139 0.86 4.63 17.61
N THR A 140 0.54 4.43 18.89
CA THR A 140 1.21 5.12 20.01
C THR A 140 2.72 4.85 19.98
N ARG A 141 3.11 3.58 19.78
CA ARG A 141 4.53 3.21 19.67
C ARG A 141 5.17 3.79 18.42
N ALA A 142 4.52 3.72 17.27
CA ALA A 142 5.02 4.25 16.01
C ALA A 142 5.25 5.76 16.08
N GLN A 143 4.31 6.52 16.65
CA GLN A 143 4.44 7.95 16.89
C GLN A 143 5.63 8.25 17.81
N LYS A 144 5.82 7.48 18.88
CA LYS A 144 6.97 7.65 19.78
C LYS A 144 8.31 7.43 19.09
N LEU A 145 8.35 6.58 18.05
CA LEU A 145 9.52 6.32 17.21
C LEU A 145 9.68 7.30 16.05
N GLY A 146 8.82 8.32 15.94
CA GLY A 146 8.88 9.34 14.90
C GLY A 146 8.37 8.88 13.53
N ALA A 147 7.59 7.80 13.46
CA ALA A 147 6.95 7.39 12.21
C ALA A 147 5.95 8.45 11.74
N LEU A 148 5.86 8.63 10.42
CA LEU A 148 4.96 9.61 9.80
C LEU A 148 3.53 9.09 9.63
N GLY A 149 3.33 7.78 9.72
CA GLY A 149 2.02 7.12 9.57
C GLY A 149 2.16 5.64 9.28
N VAL A 150 1.02 4.98 9.08
CA VAL A 150 0.94 3.58 8.66
C VAL A 150 -0.03 3.39 7.50
N ILE A 151 0.32 2.52 6.58
CA ILE A 151 -0.46 2.12 5.42
C ILE A 151 -0.66 0.61 5.48
N ILE A 152 -1.92 0.18 5.52
CA ILE A 152 -2.28 -1.21 5.82
C ILE A 152 -3.07 -1.77 4.64
N ASP A 153 -2.41 -2.63 3.87
CA ASP A 153 -3.06 -3.50 2.88
C ASP A 153 -3.82 -4.64 3.59
N GLY A 154 -4.83 -4.24 4.39
CA GLY A 154 -5.51 -5.04 5.39
C GLY A 154 -6.44 -4.20 6.26
N ARG A 155 -6.77 -4.69 7.46
CA ARG A 155 -7.70 -4.02 8.39
C ARG A 155 -7.00 -3.45 9.62
N MET A 156 -7.55 -2.36 10.14
CA MET A 156 -7.18 -1.75 11.43
C MET A 156 -8.31 -1.85 12.45
N ARG A 157 -8.00 -1.58 13.72
CA ARG A 157 -8.99 -1.36 14.79
C ARG A 157 -8.62 -0.13 15.62
N ASP A 158 -9.43 0.22 16.62
CA ASP A 158 -9.18 1.30 17.57
C ASP A 158 -9.15 2.70 16.92
N THR A 159 -10.11 2.98 16.02
CA THR A 159 -10.17 4.23 15.22
C THR A 159 -10.08 5.51 16.04
N GLN A 160 -10.72 5.55 17.21
CA GLN A 160 -10.70 6.75 18.06
C GLN A 160 -9.30 6.99 18.63
N GLU A 161 -8.61 5.94 19.09
CA GLU A 161 -7.26 6.05 19.65
C GLU A 161 -6.27 6.65 18.65
N HIS A 162 -6.35 6.27 17.36
CA HIS A 162 -5.51 6.86 16.31
C HIS A 162 -5.76 8.34 16.10
N ARG A 163 -7.03 8.76 16.19
CA ARG A 163 -7.45 10.15 15.99
C ARG A 163 -7.05 11.01 17.18
N ASP A 164 -7.17 10.48 18.39
CA ASP A 164 -6.80 11.18 19.63
C ASP A 164 -5.31 11.54 19.65
N ILE A 165 -4.45 10.66 19.13
CA ILE A 165 -3.01 10.94 18.98
C ILE A 165 -2.66 11.57 17.63
N GLN A 166 -3.65 11.88 16.78
CA GLN A 166 -3.46 12.48 15.46
C GLN A 166 -2.49 11.70 14.55
N PHE A 167 -2.43 10.37 14.69
CA PHE A 167 -1.53 9.53 13.90
C PHE A 167 -2.21 9.11 12.58
N PRO A 168 -1.60 9.38 11.41
CA PRO A 168 -2.20 9.02 10.12
C PRO A 168 -2.25 7.51 9.92
N VAL A 169 -3.45 6.99 9.63
CA VAL A 169 -3.69 5.57 9.37
C VAL A 169 -4.48 5.41 8.08
N PHE A 170 -3.90 4.67 7.13
CA PHE A 170 -4.54 4.24 5.90
C PHE A 170 -4.77 2.74 5.97
N ALA A 171 -5.97 2.28 5.62
CA ALA A 171 -6.30 0.85 5.62
C ALA A 171 -7.33 0.51 4.55
N ARG A 172 -7.54 -0.79 4.27
CA ARG A 172 -8.68 -1.22 3.45
C ARG A 172 -10.01 -1.16 4.20
N GLY A 173 -9.98 -1.24 5.52
CA GLY A 173 -11.17 -1.29 6.34
C GLY A 173 -10.87 -1.41 7.82
N THR A 174 -11.93 -1.52 8.62
CA THR A 174 -11.85 -1.72 10.06
C THR A 174 -12.25 -3.15 10.43
N SER A 175 -11.83 -3.59 11.62
CA SER A 175 -12.34 -4.78 12.29
C SER A 175 -12.42 -4.53 13.79
N VAL A 176 -13.29 -5.27 14.49
CA VAL A 176 -13.31 -5.33 15.96
C VAL A 176 -12.39 -6.43 16.51
N LEU A 177 -11.97 -7.38 15.66
CA LEU A 177 -11.14 -8.51 16.04
C LEU A 177 -9.65 -8.15 15.91
N GLY A 178 -8.84 -8.51 16.91
CA GLY A 178 -7.38 -8.35 16.86
C GLY A 178 -6.66 -9.48 16.11
N SER A 179 -5.34 -9.35 15.99
CA SER A 179 -4.49 -10.25 15.20
C SER A 179 -4.34 -11.66 15.78
N ASN A 180 -4.40 -11.83 17.11
CA ASN A 180 -4.10 -13.03 17.90
C ASN A 180 -4.12 -14.39 17.14
N THR A 181 -5.30 -14.96 16.93
CA THR A 181 -5.44 -16.30 16.31
C THR A 181 -5.48 -16.26 14.77
N PHE A 182 -5.46 -15.07 14.18
CA PHE A 182 -5.68 -14.89 12.75
C PHE A 182 -4.39 -14.60 11.99
N THR A 183 -3.53 -13.72 12.51
CA THR A 183 -2.34 -13.24 11.81
C THR A 183 -1.19 -12.93 12.75
N ARG A 184 0.03 -13.06 12.25
CA ARG A 184 1.26 -12.59 12.89
C ARG A 184 2.22 -11.99 11.86
N ALA A 185 3.17 -11.19 12.31
CA ALA A 185 4.26 -10.74 11.45
C ALA A 185 5.21 -11.90 11.14
N SER A 186 5.70 -11.94 9.91
CA SER A 186 6.66 -12.94 9.44
C SER A 186 8.01 -12.30 9.16
N GLU A 187 8.01 -11.24 8.37
CA GLU A 187 9.22 -10.61 7.83
C GLU A 187 9.05 -9.08 7.83
N ILE A 188 10.16 -8.36 7.97
CA ILE A 188 10.24 -6.90 7.96
C ILE A 188 11.31 -6.49 6.96
N ASN A 189 11.11 -5.39 6.24
CA ASN A 189 11.99 -4.89 5.19
C ASN A 189 12.19 -5.91 4.04
N VAL A 190 11.09 -6.53 3.60
CA VAL A 190 11.05 -7.38 2.41
C VAL A 190 10.15 -6.76 1.33
N PRO A 191 10.39 -7.01 0.03
CA PRO A 191 9.46 -6.61 -1.02
C PRO A 191 8.09 -7.29 -0.86
N LEU A 192 7.02 -6.53 -1.07
CA LEU A 192 5.64 -6.99 -0.94
C LEU A 192 4.86 -6.72 -2.22
N GLN A 193 4.29 -7.76 -2.82
CA GLN A 193 3.50 -7.64 -4.04
C GLN A 193 2.10 -7.12 -3.71
N PHE A 194 1.77 -5.89 -4.09
CA PHE A 194 0.44 -5.34 -3.83
C PHE A 194 -0.62 -5.95 -4.75
N ARG A 195 -0.37 -5.91 -6.08
CA ARG A 195 -1.17 -6.58 -7.11
C ARG A 195 -0.39 -6.68 -8.42
N GLY A 196 -0.56 -7.78 -9.15
CA GLY A 196 0.08 -7.95 -10.46
C GLY A 196 1.58 -7.68 -10.40
N ASP A 197 2.06 -6.74 -11.20
CA ASP A 197 3.44 -6.27 -11.28
C ASP A 197 3.76 -5.05 -10.38
N LEU A 198 2.82 -4.57 -9.57
CA LEU A 198 3.07 -3.52 -8.59
C LEU A 198 3.59 -4.10 -7.27
N TRP A 199 4.84 -3.78 -6.98
CA TRP A 199 5.56 -4.18 -5.77
C TRP A 199 5.88 -2.96 -4.92
N ILE A 200 5.89 -3.17 -3.61
CA ILE A 200 6.32 -2.19 -2.61
C ILE A 200 7.61 -2.69 -2.00
N HIS A 201 8.69 -1.98 -2.27
CA HIS A 201 10.02 -2.28 -1.74
C HIS A 201 10.28 -1.48 -0.47
N PRO A 202 11.16 -1.98 0.42
CA PRO A 202 11.70 -1.16 1.49
C PRO A 202 12.29 0.13 0.90
N ASN A 203 11.98 1.24 1.54
CA ASN A 203 12.36 2.60 1.15
C ASN A 203 11.68 3.17 -0.12
N ASP A 204 10.70 2.50 -0.71
CA ASP A 204 9.82 3.18 -1.68
C ASP A 204 9.15 4.39 -1.03
N ILE A 205 9.02 5.48 -1.78
CA ILE A 205 8.47 6.73 -1.26
C ILE A 205 6.96 6.61 -1.26
N MET A 206 6.38 6.52 -0.07
CA MET A 206 4.95 6.47 0.13
C MET A 206 4.42 7.90 0.26
N VAL A 207 3.42 8.23 -0.56
CA VAL A 207 2.69 9.49 -0.48
C VAL A 207 1.23 9.15 -0.23
N GLY A 208 0.65 9.75 0.80
CA GLY A 208 -0.75 9.55 1.14
C GLY A 208 -1.44 10.87 1.47
N ASP A 209 -2.64 11.06 0.93
CA ASP A 209 -3.51 12.20 1.22
C ASP A 209 -4.98 11.73 1.25
N GLU A 210 -5.93 12.66 1.26
CA GLU A 210 -7.37 12.34 1.31
C GLU A 210 -7.87 11.50 0.13
N ASN A 211 -7.17 11.50 -1.01
CA ASN A 211 -7.56 10.76 -2.21
C ASN A 211 -7.10 9.29 -2.17
N GLY A 212 -6.06 8.99 -1.39
CA GLY A 212 -5.54 7.64 -1.25
C GLY A 212 -4.04 7.62 -1.02
N VAL A 213 -3.39 6.59 -1.57
CA VAL A 213 -1.96 6.35 -1.40
C VAL A 213 -1.32 5.97 -2.73
N VAL A 214 -0.15 6.55 -3.00
CA VAL A 214 0.70 6.21 -4.14
C VAL A 214 2.09 5.83 -3.63
N ALA A 215 2.66 4.79 -4.20
CA ALA A 215 4.04 4.37 -3.97
C ALA A 215 4.92 4.76 -5.15
N VAL A 216 6.05 5.41 -4.87
CA VAL A 216 6.99 5.90 -5.88
C VAL A 216 8.35 5.23 -5.65
N PRO A 217 8.87 4.44 -6.61
CA PRO A 217 10.24 3.94 -6.53
C PRO A 217 11.24 5.10 -6.45
N PRO A 218 12.29 5.04 -5.61
CA PRO A 218 13.25 6.13 -5.46
C PRO A 218 13.92 6.53 -6.79
N SER A 219 14.10 5.56 -7.70
CA SER A 219 14.69 5.77 -9.02
C SER A 219 13.81 6.59 -9.98
N LEU A 220 12.50 6.73 -9.69
CA LEU A 220 11.57 7.48 -10.52
C LEU A 220 11.25 8.88 -9.97
N VAL A 221 11.69 9.20 -8.75
CA VAL A 221 11.33 10.45 -8.06
C VAL A 221 11.65 11.69 -8.89
N GLU A 222 12.85 11.78 -9.48
CA GLU A 222 13.26 12.94 -10.27
C GLU A 222 12.36 13.14 -11.50
N GLN A 223 12.10 12.07 -12.25
CA GLN A 223 11.23 12.10 -13.43
C GLN A 223 9.77 12.42 -13.06
N VAL A 224 9.29 11.91 -11.92
CA VAL A 224 7.96 12.25 -11.41
C VAL A 224 7.86 13.74 -11.09
N VAL A 225 8.85 14.29 -10.39
CA VAL A 225 8.86 15.72 -10.04
C VAL A 225 8.85 16.61 -11.27
N GLU A 226 9.67 16.32 -12.28
CA GLU A 226 9.69 17.04 -13.55
C GLU A 226 8.31 17.03 -14.23
N LEU A 227 7.72 15.84 -14.37
CA LEU A 227 6.40 15.67 -14.98
C LEU A 227 5.28 16.39 -14.21
N CYS A 228 5.33 16.36 -12.88
CA CYS A 228 4.36 17.07 -12.04
C CYS A 228 4.52 18.60 -12.19
N GLN A 229 5.75 19.11 -12.29
CA GLN A 229 6.01 20.54 -12.51
C GLN A 229 5.44 21.02 -13.85
N ASP A 230 5.76 20.30 -14.94
CA ASP A 230 5.23 20.60 -16.27
C ASP A 230 3.69 20.63 -16.27
N ARG A 231 3.08 19.65 -15.59
CA ARG A 231 1.63 19.55 -15.54
C ARG A 231 0.99 20.65 -14.71
N PHE A 232 1.60 21.00 -13.57
CA PHE A 232 1.10 22.04 -12.68
C PHE A 232 0.94 23.38 -13.41
N GLU A 233 1.92 23.78 -14.22
CA GLU A 233 1.85 25.03 -14.99
C GLU A 233 0.74 25.02 -16.05
N ILE A 234 0.52 23.88 -16.70
CA ILE A 234 -0.54 23.71 -17.69
C ILE A 234 -1.92 23.76 -17.00
N ASP A 235 -2.04 23.14 -15.83
CA ASP A 235 -3.30 23.05 -15.10
C ASP A 235 -3.70 24.40 -14.49
N GLU A 236 -2.75 25.21 -14.00
CA GLU A 236 -3.01 26.59 -13.59
C GLU A 236 -3.58 27.45 -14.74
N LYS A 237 -2.96 27.38 -15.93
CA LYS A 237 -3.47 28.07 -17.14
C LYS A 237 -4.84 27.57 -17.53
N THR A 238 -5.07 26.26 -17.41
CA THR A 238 -6.36 25.63 -17.72
C THR A 238 -7.42 26.10 -16.73
N PHE A 239 -7.15 26.12 -15.42
CA PHE A 239 -8.08 26.63 -14.42
C PHE A 239 -8.43 28.09 -14.64
N ALA A 240 -7.45 28.94 -14.97
CA ALA A 240 -7.70 30.35 -15.26
C ALA A 240 -8.66 30.52 -16.46
N ALA A 241 -8.42 29.79 -17.56
CA ALA A 241 -9.27 29.81 -18.74
C ALA A 241 -10.70 29.31 -18.45
N LEU A 242 -10.84 28.21 -17.71
CA LEU A 242 -12.15 27.66 -17.31
C LEU A 242 -12.91 28.62 -16.39
N ARG A 243 -12.23 29.26 -15.43
CA ARG A 243 -12.83 30.29 -14.56
C ARG A 243 -13.24 31.54 -15.32
N ALA A 244 -12.56 31.86 -16.43
CA ALA A 244 -12.95 32.90 -17.36
C ALA A 244 -14.12 32.51 -18.28
N GLY A 245 -14.63 31.27 -18.18
CA GLY A 245 -15.79 30.78 -18.93
C GLY A 245 -15.43 30.11 -20.26
N GLU A 246 -14.16 29.84 -20.55
CA GLU A 246 -13.79 29.06 -21.73
C GLU A 246 -14.33 27.61 -21.63
N PRO A 247 -14.77 27.00 -22.75
CA PRO A 247 -15.25 25.62 -22.76
C PRO A 247 -14.10 24.61 -22.61
N MET A 248 -14.33 23.56 -21.82
CA MET A 248 -13.34 22.54 -21.45
C MET A 248 -12.61 21.88 -22.64
N GLY A 249 -13.34 21.39 -23.63
CA GLY A 249 -12.76 20.65 -24.75
C GLY A 249 -11.73 21.46 -25.56
N PRO A 250 -12.09 22.66 -26.06
CA PRO A 250 -11.16 23.55 -26.76
C PRO A 250 -9.95 23.96 -25.91
N THR A 251 -10.16 24.29 -24.62
CA THR A 251 -9.07 24.71 -23.72
C THR A 251 -8.06 23.59 -23.51
N ILE A 252 -8.50 22.34 -23.30
CA ILE A 252 -7.61 21.18 -23.21
C ILE A 252 -6.80 21.00 -24.49
N LYS A 253 -7.43 21.03 -25.67
CA LYS A 253 -6.72 20.87 -26.96
C LYS A 253 -5.66 21.96 -27.19
N LYS A 254 -5.91 23.17 -26.67
CA LYS A 254 -4.99 24.31 -26.78
C LYS A 254 -3.79 24.17 -25.85
N LEU A 255 -4.02 23.73 -24.60
CA LEU A 255 -3.03 23.83 -23.51
C LEU A 255 -2.33 22.50 -23.16
N ARG A 256 -3.01 21.35 -23.28
CA ARG A 256 -2.50 20.01 -22.92
C ARG A 256 -2.10 19.22 -24.18
N LYS A 257 -1.16 19.76 -24.95
CA LYS A 257 -0.63 19.09 -26.15
C LYS A 257 0.21 17.86 -25.80
#